data_AF-A0AAU4EBT0-F1
#
_entry.id   AF-A0AAU4EBT0-F1
#
_cell.length_a   1.000
_cell.length_b   1.000
_cell.length_c   1.000
_cell.angle_alpha   90.00
_cell.angle_beta   90.00
_cell.angle_gamma   90.00
#
_symmetry.space_group_name_H-M   'P 1'
#
loop_
_entity.id
_entity.type
_entity.pdbx_description
1 polymer ?
#
loop_
_entity_poly.entity_id
_entity_poly.type
_entity_poly.pdbx_seq_one_letter_code
_entity_poly.pdbx_strand_id
1 'polypeptide(L)'
;MTMPMSSMSGWDTAGAILIVLWALAMWAAVGVLAYANRGPVRPWVYRGSVALIGVGVIGQLGHLQEHVAQVGYWLGHPNSPSWMTPWGTGLANGLQMVLPNRPSFGMELLHLTGNFIFLAGLAGVMVITRRATKTRTRRWGKMGVWMQGLHGLEHLVLTLSVAFGSRAIGLSTFFGLIDPGPGLTTYRVWWHFIANVIGTVIFGLALYNLWKERRAIRATYVVRPAPVLSEQAA
;
A
#
# COMPACT_ATOMS: atom_id res chain seq x y z
N MET A 1 -30.13 -10.93 -14.48
CA MET A 1 -29.13 -11.72 -15.21
C MET A 1 -28.07 -12.17 -14.21
N THR A 2 -28.13 -13.43 -13.79
CA THR A 2 -27.03 -14.08 -13.07
C THR A 2 -25.90 -14.29 -14.08
N MET A 3 -24.83 -13.49 -13.97
CA MET A 3 -23.60 -13.78 -14.71
C MET A 3 -23.17 -15.20 -14.33
N PRO A 4 -22.92 -16.10 -15.29
CA PRO A 4 -22.33 -17.39 -14.94
C PRO A 4 -21.02 -17.09 -14.23
N MET A 5 -20.89 -17.56 -12.97
CA MET A 5 -19.59 -17.55 -12.32
C MET A 5 -18.69 -18.41 -13.19
N SER A 6 -17.84 -17.77 -14.00
CA SER A 6 -16.72 -18.45 -14.65
C SER A 6 -16.06 -19.30 -13.58
N SER A 7 -15.94 -20.62 -13.82
CA SER A 7 -15.33 -21.56 -12.89
C SER A 7 -14.00 -20.97 -12.42
N MET A 8 -13.95 -20.48 -11.17
CA MET A 8 -12.75 -19.88 -10.62
C MET A 8 -11.63 -20.91 -10.64
N SER A 9 -10.47 -20.49 -11.10
CA SER A 9 -9.32 -21.37 -11.14
C SER A 9 -8.70 -21.47 -9.76
N GLY A 10 -8.05 -22.60 -9.43
CA GLY A 10 -7.28 -22.72 -8.19
C GLY A 10 -6.16 -21.66 -8.09
N TRP A 11 -5.72 -21.11 -9.23
CA TRP A 11 -4.75 -20.02 -9.30
C TRP A 11 -5.30 -18.69 -8.79
N ASP A 12 -6.57 -18.40 -9.02
CA ASP A 12 -7.24 -17.18 -8.53
C ASP A 12 -7.26 -17.18 -6.99
N THR A 13 -7.65 -18.31 -6.40
CA THR A 13 -7.64 -18.50 -4.94
C THR A 13 -6.23 -18.44 -4.38
N ALA A 14 -5.27 -19.12 -5.00
CA ALA A 14 -3.88 -19.12 -4.54
C ALA A 14 -3.29 -17.70 -4.59
N GLY A 15 -3.51 -16.96 -5.68
CA GLY A 15 -3.07 -15.58 -5.82
C GLY A 15 -3.69 -14.66 -4.74
N ALA A 16 -5.00 -14.79 -4.51
CA ALA A 16 -5.71 -14.02 -3.48
C ALA A 16 -5.17 -14.30 -2.07
N ILE A 17 -4.88 -15.56 -1.74
CA ILE A 17 -4.26 -15.92 -0.46
C ILE A 17 -2.85 -15.33 -0.37
N LEU A 18 -2.04 -15.47 -1.42
CA LEU A 18 -0.65 -14.99 -1.43
C LEU A 18 -0.57 -13.47 -1.26
N ILE A 19 -1.45 -12.68 -1.90
CA ILE A 19 -1.42 -11.22 -1.76
C ILE A 19 -1.85 -10.77 -0.34
N VAL A 20 -2.80 -11.47 0.29
CA VAL A 20 -3.17 -11.22 1.69
C VAL A 20 -2.04 -11.60 2.63
N LEU A 21 -1.43 -12.78 2.46
CA LEU A 21 -0.28 -13.21 3.25
C LEU A 21 0.91 -12.25 3.10
N TRP A 22 1.12 -11.72 1.90
CA TRP A 22 2.13 -10.69 1.66
C TRP A 22 1.84 -9.42 2.47
N ALA A 23 0.61 -8.90 2.43
CA ALA A 23 0.23 -7.74 3.24
C ALA A 23 0.44 -7.98 4.73
N LEU A 24 0.01 -9.13 5.25
CA LEU A 24 0.19 -9.53 6.65
C LEU A 24 1.67 -9.63 7.03
N ALA A 25 2.49 -10.27 6.20
CA ALA A 25 3.92 -10.42 6.43
C ALA A 25 4.63 -9.06 6.47
N MET A 26 4.28 -8.12 5.57
CA MET A 26 4.82 -6.77 5.59
C MET A 26 4.47 -6.02 6.87
N TRP A 27 3.22 -6.09 7.34
CA TRP A 27 2.82 -5.44 8.58
C TRP A 27 3.42 -6.09 9.83
N ALA A 28 3.57 -7.41 9.84
CA ALA A 28 4.34 -8.11 10.87
C ALA A 28 5.79 -7.62 10.90
N ALA A 29 6.43 -7.49 9.74
CA ALA A 29 7.78 -6.93 9.62
C ALA A 29 7.87 -5.48 10.11
N VAL A 30 6.89 -4.61 9.76
CA VAL A 30 6.78 -3.25 10.31
C VAL A 30 6.76 -3.30 11.85
N GLY A 31 5.91 -4.15 12.43
CA GLY A 31 5.79 -4.30 13.88
C GLY A 31 7.10 -4.72 14.56
N VAL A 32 7.73 -5.78 14.05
CA VAL A 32 9.01 -6.30 14.55
C VAL A 32 10.11 -5.25 14.44
N LEU A 33 10.26 -4.60 13.29
CA LEU A 33 11.28 -3.57 13.08
C LEU A 33 11.02 -2.34 13.95
N ALA A 34 9.77 -1.89 14.05
CA ALA A 34 9.39 -0.74 14.87
C ALA A 34 9.62 -1.00 16.37
N TYR A 35 9.31 -2.22 16.84
CA TYR A 35 9.58 -2.66 18.21
C TYR A 35 11.09 -2.73 18.48
N ALA A 36 11.84 -3.42 17.62
CA ALA A 36 13.30 -3.53 17.73
C ALA A 36 14.01 -2.16 17.70
N ASN A 37 13.44 -1.18 16.99
CA ASN A 37 13.99 0.17 16.91
C ASN A 37 13.70 1.04 18.15
N ARG A 38 12.93 0.56 19.14
CA ARG A 38 12.72 1.29 20.42
C ARG A 38 13.93 1.21 21.35
N GLY A 39 14.68 0.11 21.30
CA GLY A 39 15.78 -0.17 22.23
C GLY A 39 17.16 0.30 21.76
N PRO A 40 18.24 -0.41 22.15
CA PRO A 40 19.60 -0.15 21.65
C PRO A 40 19.68 -0.22 20.13
N VAL A 41 20.68 0.44 19.56
CA VAL A 41 20.92 0.44 18.12
C VAL A 41 21.26 -0.97 17.63
N ARG A 42 20.50 -1.44 16.64
CA ARG A 42 20.68 -2.76 16.01
C ARG A 42 20.90 -2.59 14.50
N PRO A 43 22.08 -2.93 13.95
CA PRO A 43 22.38 -2.72 12.52
C PRO A 43 21.42 -3.44 11.56
N TRP A 44 20.86 -4.58 11.96
CA TRP A 44 19.91 -5.34 11.14
C TRP A 44 18.59 -4.60 10.92
N VAL A 45 18.18 -3.71 11.82
CA VAL A 45 16.94 -2.91 11.67
C VAL A 45 17.04 -2.01 10.45
N TYR A 46 18.21 -1.45 10.17
CA TYR A 46 18.44 -0.67 8.96
C TYR A 46 18.24 -1.53 7.70
N ARG A 47 18.90 -2.69 7.62
CA ARG A 47 18.82 -3.60 6.46
C ARG A 47 17.41 -4.14 6.26
N GLY A 48 16.75 -4.56 7.34
CA GLY A 48 15.36 -5.04 7.31
C GLY A 48 14.39 -3.95 6.87
N SER A 49 14.60 -2.70 7.31
CA SER A 49 13.77 -1.57 6.84
C SER A 49 13.99 -1.27 5.36
N VAL A 50 15.23 -1.33 4.85
CA VAL A 50 15.52 -1.20 3.42
C VAL A 50 14.83 -2.29 2.61
N ALA A 51 14.91 -3.55 3.06
CA ALA A 51 14.24 -4.67 2.40
C ALA A 51 12.72 -4.48 2.37
N LEU A 52 12.11 -4.12 3.50
CA LEU A 52 10.68 -3.83 3.61
C LEU A 52 10.24 -2.70 2.66
N ILE A 53 11.01 -1.61 2.58
CA ILE A 53 10.76 -0.51 1.66
C ILE A 53 10.82 -1.01 0.21
N GLY A 54 11.84 -1.79 -0.15
CA GLY A 54 12.00 -2.35 -1.49
C GLY A 54 10.84 -3.26 -1.89
N VAL A 55 10.38 -4.13 -0.99
CA VAL A 55 9.19 -4.96 -1.21
C VAL A 55 7.94 -4.10 -1.39
N GLY A 56 7.79 -3.04 -0.59
CA GLY A 56 6.69 -2.08 -0.75
C GLY A 56 6.70 -1.34 -2.09
N VAL A 57 7.89 -1.04 -2.64
CA VAL A 57 8.02 -0.47 -3.99
C VAL A 57 7.48 -1.44 -5.04
N ILE A 58 7.81 -2.72 -4.95
CA ILE A 58 7.30 -3.74 -5.90
C ILE A 58 5.77 -3.78 -5.87
N GLY A 59 5.18 -3.79 -4.67
CA GLY A 59 3.72 -3.74 -4.51
C GLY A 59 3.10 -2.49 -5.12
N GLN A 60 3.69 -1.31 -4.87
CA GLN A 60 3.17 -0.06 -5.42
C GLN A 60 3.30 0.04 -6.94
N LEU A 61 4.35 -0.54 -7.54
CA LEU A 61 4.48 -0.60 -9.00
C LEU A 61 3.36 -1.43 -9.62
N GLY A 62 3.06 -2.61 -9.07
CA GLY A 62 1.93 -3.43 -9.54
C GLY A 62 0.59 -2.71 -9.36
N HIS A 63 0.36 -2.07 -8.22
CA HIS A 63 -0.87 -1.35 -7.95
C HIS A 63 -1.06 -0.14 -8.88
N LEU A 64 -0.03 0.68 -9.08
CA LEU A 64 -0.10 1.80 -10.03
C LEU A 64 -0.28 1.32 -11.47
N GLN A 65 0.39 0.23 -11.86
CA GLN A 65 0.25 -0.35 -13.18
C GLN A 65 -1.20 -0.79 -13.47
N GLU A 66 -1.90 -1.33 -12.46
CA GLU A 66 -3.33 -1.64 -12.59
C GLU A 66 -4.15 -0.37 -12.82
N HIS A 67 -3.97 0.69 -12.02
CA HIS A 67 -4.69 1.95 -12.20
C HIS A 67 -4.41 2.63 -13.54
N VAL A 68 -3.17 2.57 -14.03
CA VAL A 68 -2.80 3.06 -15.38
C VAL A 68 -3.54 2.26 -16.45
N ALA A 69 -3.61 0.94 -16.32
CA ALA A 69 -4.32 0.08 -17.27
C ALA A 69 -5.83 0.36 -17.27
N GLN A 70 -6.43 0.57 -16.08
CA GLN A 70 -7.83 0.95 -15.94
C GLN A 70 -8.14 2.29 -16.61
N VAL A 71 -7.32 3.32 -16.41
CA VAL A 71 -7.47 4.62 -17.10
C VAL A 71 -7.32 4.44 -18.60
N GLY A 72 -6.30 3.72 -19.06
CA GLY A 72 -6.07 3.46 -20.48
C GLY A 72 -7.26 2.78 -21.15
N TYR A 73 -7.83 1.76 -20.50
CA TYR A 73 -9.06 1.12 -20.95
C TYR A 73 -10.24 2.09 -20.97
N TRP A 74 -10.43 2.87 -19.88
CA TRP A 74 -11.55 3.77 -19.71
C TRP A 74 -11.60 4.88 -20.77
N LEU A 75 -10.45 5.39 -21.19
CA LEU A 75 -10.36 6.40 -22.27
C LEU A 75 -10.96 5.91 -23.59
N GLY A 76 -10.84 4.60 -23.89
CA GLY A 76 -11.45 3.99 -25.07
C GLY A 76 -12.88 3.47 -24.86
N HIS A 77 -13.32 3.36 -23.60
CA HIS A 77 -14.56 2.67 -23.22
C HIS A 77 -15.34 3.38 -22.10
N PRO A 78 -15.61 4.70 -22.18
CA PRO A 78 -16.14 5.49 -21.05
C PRO A 78 -17.58 5.12 -20.63
N ASN A 79 -18.28 4.32 -21.42
CA ASN A 79 -19.64 3.84 -21.12
C ASN A 79 -19.70 2.33 -20.87
N SER A 80 -18.55 1.64 -20.87
CA SER A 80 -18.48 0.21 -20.59
C SER A 80 -18.41 -0.07 -19.09
N PRO A 81 -18.61 -1.33 -18.66
CA PRO A 81 -18.29 -1.73 -17.30
C PRO A 81 -16.82 -1.45 -16.95
N SER A 82 -16.55 -1.26 -15.65
CA SER A 82 -15.17 -1.18 -15.18
C SER A 82 -14.39 -2.44 -15.55
N TRP A 83 -13.18 -2.26 -16.03
CA TRP A 83 -12.28 -3.34 -16.43
C TRP A 83 -11.08 -3.43 -15.49
N MET A 84 -10.47 -4.61 -15.43
CA MET A 84 -9.19 -4.85 -14.78
C MET A 84 -8.36 -5.77 -15.67
N THR A 85 -7.05 -5.77 -15.43
CA THR A 85 -6.19 -6.79 -16.04
C THR A 85 -6.63 -8.21 -15.65
N PRO A 86 -6.29 -9.25 -16.45
CA PRO A 86 -6.68 -10.63 -16.12
C PRO A 86 -6.25 -11.09 -14.73
N TRP A 87 -5.05 -10.71 -14.29
CA TRP A 87 -4.56 -11.06 -12.96
C TRP A 87 -5.26 -10.23 -11.87
N GLY A 88 -5.54 -8.95 -12.11
CA GLY A 88 -6.37 -8.14 -11.21
C GLY A 88 -7.77 -8.74 -11.01
N THR A 89 -8.43 -9.13 -12.10
CA THR A 89 -9.73 -9.84 -12.06
C THR A 89 -9.62 -11.16 -11.32
N GLY A 90 -8.59 -11.98 -11.59
CA GLY A 90 -8.37 -13.25 -10.90
C GLY A 90 -8.22 -13.08 -9.38
N LEU A 91 -7.38 -12.12 -8.95
CA LEU A 91 -7.21 -11.81 -7.53
C LEU A 91 -8.50 -11.31 -6.87
N ALA A 92 -9.24 -10.42 -7.53
CA ALA A 92 -10.51 -9.92 -7.03
C ALA A 92 -11.54 -11.06 -6.90
N ASN A 93 -11.62 -11.96 -7.88
CA ASN A 93 -12.49 -13.14 -7.83
C ASN A 93 -12.11 -14.08 -6.69
N GLY A 94 -10.81 -14.36 -6.51
CA GLY A 94 -10.34 -15.18 -5.39
C GLY A 94 -10.68 -14.58 -4.03
N LEU A 95 -10.60 -13.26 -3.88
CA LEU A 95 -10.99 -12.54 -2.66
C LEU A 95 -12.51 -12.47 -2.46
N GLN A 96 -13.28 -12.46 -3.55
CA GLN A 96 -14.75 -12.47 -3.54
C GLN A 96 -15.31 -13.71 -2.83
N MET A 97 -14.55 -14.81 -2.79
CA MET A 97 -14.98 -16.06 -2.13
C MET A 97 -15.27 -15.92 -0.64
N VAL A 98 -14.69 -14.92 0.03
CA VAL A 98 -14.94 -14.68 1.47
C VAL A 98 -16.39 -14.26 1.68
N LEU A 99 -16.96 -13.47 0.76
CA LEU A 99 -18.35 -13.02 0.77
C LEU A 99 -18.96 -13.05 -0.64
N PRO A 100 -19.27 -14.23 -1.20
CA PRO A 100 -19.67 -14.37 -2.62
C PRO A 100 -20.94 -13.60 -2.98
N ASN A 101 -21.84 -13.44 -2.01
CA ASN A 101 -23.14 -12.79 -2.20
C ASN A 101 -23.07 -11.26 -2.04
N ARG A 102 -21.87 -10.68 -1.95
CA ARG A 102 -21.65 -9.23 -1.80
C ARG A 102 -20.97 -8.68 -3.06
N PRO A 103 -21.74 -8.14 -4.02
CA PRO A 103 -21.16 -7.60 -5.26
C PRO A 103 -20.04 -6.61 -4.95
N SER A 104 -18.97 -6.64 -5.75
CA SER A 104 -17.77 -5.79 -5.61
C SER A 104 -16.91 -6.01 -4.36
N PHE A 105 -17.26 -6.91 -3.44
CA PHE A 105 -16.46 -7.13 -2.22
C PHE A 105 -15.01 -7.51 -2.53
N GLY A 106 -14.79 -8.43 -3.46
CA GLY A 106 -13.45 -8.86 -3.85
C GLY A 106 -12.60 -7.72 -4.41
N MET A 107 -13.22 -6.81 -5.16
CA MET A 107 -12.59 -5.60 -5.68
C MET A 107 -12.16 -4.64 -4.57
N GLU A 108 -13.07 -4.32 -3.66
CA GLU A 108 -12.77 -3.41 -2.54
C GLU A 108 -11.68 -4.01 -1.64
N LEU A 109 -11.76 -5.31 -1.36
CA LEU A 109 -10.76 -6.02 -0.56
C LEU A 109 -9.39 -6.08 -1.27
N LEU A 110 -9.35 -6.23 -2.59
CA LEU A 110 -8.12 -6.20 -3.36
C LEU A 110 -7.45 -4.81 -3.28
N HIS A 111 -8.24 -3.75 -3.50
CA HIS A 111 -7.75 -2.38 -3.36
C HIS A 111 -7.26 -2.12 -1.93
N LEU A 112 -8.03 -2.51 -0.91
CA LEU A 112 -7.62 -2.39 0.49
C LEU A 112 -6.27 -3.08 0.75
N THR A 113 -6.11 -4.31 0.27
CA THR A 113 -4.89 -5.10 0.42
C THR A 113 -3.69 -4.43 -0.26
N GLY A 114 -3.84 -3.98 -1.52
CA GLY A 114 -2.81 -3.24 -2.24
C GLY A 114 -2.42 -1.94 -1.55
N ASN A 115 -3.40 -1.19 -1.05
CA ASN A 115 -3.15 0.03 -0.29
C ASN A 115 -2.40 -0.22 1.03
N PHE A 116 -2.66 -1.36 1.69
CA PHE A 116 -1.96 -1.75 2.92
C PHE A 116 -0.53 -2.19 2.66
N ILE A 117 -0.25 -2.86 1.55
CA ILE A 117 1.12 -3.20 1.10
C ILE A 117 1.91 -1.90 0.86
N PHE A 118 1.33 -0.95 0.13
CA PHE A 118 1.96 0.34 -0.11
C PHE A 118 2.21 1.11 1.20
N LEU A 119 1.20 1.17 2.09
CA LEU A 119 1.33 1.83 3.38
C LEU A 119 2.43 1.19 4.26
N ALA A 120 2.60 -0.13 4.21
CA ALA A 120 3.68 -0.81 4.93
C ALA A 120 5.08 -0.42 4.41
N GLY A 121 5.24 -0.21 3.09
CA GLY A 121 6.46 0.35 2.51
C GLY A 121 6.79 1.74 3.04
N LEU A 122 5.80 2.63 3.09
CA LEU A 122 5.91 3.98 3.68
C LEU A 122 6.18 3.93 5.20
N ALA A 123 5.55 2.99 5.91
CA ALA A 123 5.84 2.75 7.32
C ALA A 123 7.31 2.31 7.51
N GLY A 124 7.85 1.50 6.60
CA GLY A 124 9.29 1.18 6.55
C GLY A 124 10.18 2.42 6.48
N VAL A 125 9.80 3.45 5.69
CA VAL A 125 10.49 4.75 5.66
C VAL A 125 10.40 5.46 7.02
N MET A 126 9.25 5.39 7.69
CA MET A 126 9.09 5.99 9.02
C MET A 126 9.89 5.26 10.10
N VAL A 127 10.04 3.93 9.98
CA VAL A 127 10.87 3.12 10.86
C VAL A 127 12.34 3.43 10.63
N ILE A 128 12.85 3.39 9.40
CA ILE A 128 14.28 3.62 9.13
C ILE A 128 14.71 5.03 9.52
N THR A 129 13.82 6.03 9.40
CA THR A 129 14.11 7.42 9.76
C THR A 129 13.80 7.78 11.22
N ARG A 130 13.40 6.82 12.07
CA ARG A 130 12.99 7.08 13.46
C ARG A 130 14.01 7.91 14.25
N ARG A 131 15.30 7.63 14.06
CA ARG A 131 16.43 8.30 14.75
C ARG A 131 17.00 9.49 13.97
N ALA A 132 16.54 9.71 12.74
CA ALA A 132 17.00 10.76 11.83
C ALA A 132 15.85 11.74 11.55
N THR A 133 15.34 12.39 12.61
CA THR A 133 14.05 13.10 12.58
C THR A 133 14.02 14.35 11.70
N LYS A 134 15.17 14.99 11.47
CA LYS A 134 15.30 16.23 10.69
C LYS A 134 15.50 16.00 9.17
N THR A 135 15.42 14.76 8.70
CA THR A 135 15.65 14.40 7.30
C THR A 135 14.47 14.74 6.40
N ARG A 136 14.76 15.12 5.14
CA ARG A 136 13.70 15.30 4.12
C ARG A 136 13.00 13.98 3.83
N THR A 137 13.73 12.87 3.88
CA THR A 137 13.18 11.51 3.79
C THR A 137 12.00 11.32 4.76
N ARG A 138 12.17 11.69 6.04
CA ARG A 138 11.12 11.53 7.04
C ARG A 138 9.92 12.43 6.77
N ARG A 139 10.16 13.67 6.31
CA ARG A 139 9.08 14.61 5.96
C ARG A 139 8.19 14.02 4.87
N TRP A 140 8.78 13.58 3.75
CA TRP A 140 8.05 12.96 2.64
C TRP A 140 7.42 11.63 3.05
N GLY A 141 8.13 10.79 3.82
CA GLY A 141 7.56 9.56 4.38
C GLY A 141 6.33 9.81 5.25
N LYS A 142 6.35 10.85 6.10
CA LYS A 142 5.21 11.24 6.94
C LYS A 142 4.02 11.72 6.09
N MET A 143 4.27 12.53 5.07
CA MET A 143 3.23 12.95 4.13
C MET A 143 2.61 11.74 3.41
N GLY A 144 3.45 10.80 2.97
CA GLY A 144 3.00 9.58 2.32
C GLY A 144 2.14 8.72 3.24
N VAL A 145 2.56 8.49 4.49
CA VAL A 145 1.76 7.74 5.48
C VAL A 145 0.40 8.38 5.72
N TRP A 146 0.31 9.72 5.78
CA TRP A 146 -0.97 10.40 5.96
C TRP A 146 -1.87 10.27 4.73
N MET A 147 -1.34 10.59 3.54
CA MET A 147 -2.10 10.51 2.29
C MET A 147 -2.59 9.07 2.04
N GLN A 148 -1.68 8.11 2.16
CA GLN A 148 -1.98 6.70 1.94
C GLN A 148 -2.83 6.12 3.08
N GLY A 149 -2.68 6.61 4.30
CA GLY A 149 -3.52 6.23 5.44
C GLY A 149 -4.97 6.68 5.27
N LEU A 150 -5.21 7.90 4.80
CA LEU A 150 -6.56 8.39 4.51
C LEU A 150 -7.20 7.62 3.34
N HIS A 151 -6.45 7.38 2.26
CA HIS A 151 -6.92 6.58 1.13
C HIS A 151 -7.18 5.12 1.53
N GLY A 152 -6.30 4.51 2.32
CA GLY A 152 -6.49 3.17 2.87
C GLY A 152 -7.70 3.09 3.82
N LEU A 153 -7.95 4.12 4.62
CA LEU A 153 -9.13 4.23 5.46
C LEU A 153 -10.41 4.31 4.62
N GLU A 154 -10.39 5.06 3.52
CA GLU A 154 -11.50 5.09 2.57
C GLU A 154 -11.81 3.67 2.06
N HIS A 155 -10.80 2.93 1.59
CA HIS A 155 -10.99 1.54 1.17
C HIS A 155 -11.46 0.62 2.27
N LEU A 156 -11.04 0.85 3.51
CA LEU A 156 -11.54 0.10 4.65
C LEU A 156 -13.04 0.33 4.81
N VAL A 157 -13.51 1.58 4.74
CA VAL A 157 -14.93 1.91 4.85
C VAL A 157 -15.73 1.36 3.65
N LEU A 158 -15.21 1.47 2.43
CA LEU A 158 -15.81 0.86 1.23
C LEU A 158 -15.95 -0.66 1.39
N THR A 159 -14.89 -1.34 1.83
CA THR A 159 -14.88 -2.79 2.03
C THR A 159 -15.85 -3.21 3.12
N LEU A 160 -15.85 -2.53 4.27
CA LEU A 160 -16.72 -2.84 5.40
C LEU A 160 -18.20 -2.57 5.04
N SER A 161 -18.51 -1.46 4.39
CA SER A 161 -19.88 -1.15 3.98
C SER A 161 -20.44 -2.23 3.04
N VAL A 162 -19.66 -2.68 2.06
CA VAL A 162 -20.03 -3.82 1.20
C VAL A 162 -20.16 -5.12 1.99
N ALA A 163 -19.24 -5.40 2.92
CA ALA A 163 -19.28 -6.59 3.75
C ALA A 163 -20.57 -6.68 4.59
N PHE A 164 -20.99 -5.56 5.17
CA PHE A 164 -22.24 -5.43 5.94
C PHE A 164 -23.50 -5.36 5.07
N GLY A 165 -23.37 -5.44 3.75
CA GLY A 165 -24.49 -5.54 2.81
C GLY A 165 -25.05 -4.21 2.31
N SER A 166 -24.34 -3.11 2.56
CA SER A 166 -24.62 -1.83 1.91
C SER A 166 -23.93 -1.75 0.54
N ARG A 167 -24.26 -0.72 -0.22
CA ARG A 167 -23.37 -0.23 -1.29
C ARG A 167 -22.06 0.31 -0.70
N ALA A 168 -21.02 0.40 -1.52
CA ALA A 168 -19.74 0.96 -1.12
C ALA A 168 -19.88 2.46 -0.76
N ILE A 169 -19.54 2.83 0.47
CA ILE A 169 -19.63 4.20 1.00
C ILE A 169 -18.22 4.77 1.23
N GLY A 170 -17.87 5.87 0.57
CA GLY A 170 -16.58 6.54 0.68
C GLY A 170 -16.49 7.76 -0.23
N LEU A 171 -15.35 8.48 -0.21
CA LEU A 171 -15.18 9.69 -1.02
C LEU A 171 -15.34 9.41 -2.52
N SER A 172 -14.74 8.32 -3.01
CA SER A 172 -14.83 7.79 -4.37
C SER A 172 -16.24 7.37 -4.78
N THR A 173 -17.18 7.28 -3.85
CA THR A 173 -18.60 7.02 -4.14
C THR A 173 -19.50 8.18 -3.75
N PHE A 174 -18.94 9.35 -3.42
CA PHE A 174 -19.65 10.48 -2.82
C PHE A 174 -20.52 10.03 -1.63
N PHE A 175 -19.94 9.22 -0.75
CA PHE A 175 -20.62 8.61 0.39
C PHE A 175 -21.82 7.73 0.01
N GLY A 176 -21.77 7.13 -1.18
CA GLY A 176 -22.85 6.33 -1.75
C GLY A 176 -24.02 7.15 -2.30
N LEU A 177 -23.86 8.46 -2.51
CA LEU A 177 -24.94 9.33 -3.01
C LEU A 177 -25.15 9.24 -4.53
N ILE A 178 -24.16 8.74 -5.28
CA ILE A 178 -24.27 8.57 -6.73
C ILE A 178 -24.69 7.13 -7.05
N ASP A 179 -25.68 6.99 -7.91
CA ASP A 179 -26.16 5.69 -8.37
C ASP A 179 -25.11 4.95 -9.23
N PRO A 180 -25.08 3.61 -9.18
CA PRO A 180 -24.20 2.81 -10.03
C PRO A 180 -24.41 3.11 -11.52
N GLY A 181 -23.32 3.35 -12.24
CA GLY A 181 -23.35 3.61 -13.68
C GLY A 181 -22.03 4.18 -14.22
N PRO A 182 -21.99 4.56 -15.51
CA PRO A 182 -20.78 5.11 -16.15
C PRO A 182 -20.24 6.37 -15.47
N GLY A 183 -21.12 7.24 -14.95
CA GLY A 183 -20.73 8.45 -14.23
C GLY A 183 -19.95 8.15 -12.94
N LEU A 184 -20.50 7.27 -12.09
CA LEU A 184 -19.80 6.81 -10.87
C LEU A 184 -18.49 6.10 -11.23
N THR A 185 -18.51 5.24 -12.24
CA THR A 185 -17.31 4.49 -12.67
C THR A 185 -16.21 5.43 -13.14
N THR A 186 -16.55 6.42 -13.97
CA THR A 186 -15.60 7.46 -14.42
C THR A 186 -14.95 8.15 -13.24
N TYR A 187 -15.77 8.61 -12.29
CA TYR A 187 -15.27 9.30 -11.11
C TYR A 187 -14.34 8.40 -10.29
N ARG A 188 -14.73 7.15 -10.05
CA ARG A 188 -13.92 6.17 -9.31
C ARG A 188 -12.58 5.91 -9.99
N VAL A 189 -12.57 5.65 -11.29
CA VAL A 189 -11.32 5.39 -12.04
C VAL A 189 -10.35 6.56 -11.89
N TRP A 190 -10.81 7.79 -12.11
CA TRP A 190 -9.96 8.98 -11.98
C TRP A 190 -9.54 9.27 -10.54
N TRP A 191 -10.44 9.10 -9.57
CA TRP A 191 -10.15 9.30 -8.15
C TRP A 191 -8.99 8.41 -7.69
N HIS A 192 -9.11 7.10 -7.91
CA HIS A 192 -8.09 6.15 -7.47
C HIS A 192 -6.78 6.33 -8.25
N PHE A 193 -6.85 6.63 -9.55
CA PHE A 193 -5.67 6.92 -10.36
C PHE A 193 -4.90 8.13 -9.82
N ILE A 194 -5.57 9.27 -9.64
CA ILE A 194 -4.93 10.51 -9.15
C ILE A 194 -4.35 10.28 -7.76
N ALA A 195 -5.10 9.65 -6.86
CA ALA A 195 -4.61 9.33 -5.53
C ALA A 195 -3.35 8.45 -5.58
N ASN A 196 -3.34 7.39 -6.40
CA ASN A 196 -2.18 6.52 -6.54
C ASN A 196 -0.97 7.21 -7.19
N VAL A 197 -1.18 8.09 -8.18
CA VAL A 197 -0.10 8.89 -8.78
C VAL A 197 0.52 9.83 -7.74
N ILE A 198 -0.31 10.59 -7.00
CA ILE A 198 0.16 11.49 -5.94
C ILE A 198 0.93 10.71 -4.88
N GLY A 199 0.36 9.59 -4.40
CA GLY A 199 1.01 8.71 -3.44
C GLY A 199 2.36 8.21 -3.95
N THR A 200 2.43 7.76 -5.20
CA THR A 200 3.66 7.28 -5.84
C THR A 200 4.71 8.38 -5.94
N VAL A 201 4.33 9.60 -6.33
CA VAL A 201 5.26 10.75 -6.40
C VAL A 201 5.82 11.06 -5.01
N ILE A 202 4.97 11.11 -3.98
CA ILE A 202 5.40 11.33 -2.60
C ILE A 202 6.37 10.23 -2.15
N PHE A 203 6.06 8.97 -2.45
CA PHE A 203 6.94 7.86 -2.10
C PHE A 203 8.27 7.92 -2.86
N GLY A 204 8.24 8.22 -4.16
CA GLY A 204 9.43 8.42 -4.98
C GLY A 204 10.32 9.54 -4.46
N LEU A 205 9.73 10.66 -4.01
CA LEU A 205 10.47 11.74 -3.35
C LEU A 205 11.07 11.29 -2.01
N ALA A 206 10.36 10.49 -1.22
CA ALA A 206 10.91 9.90 0.00
C ALA A 206 12.11 9.00 -0.32
N LEU A 207 12.04 8.15 -1.35
CA LEU A 207 13.12 7.26 -1.78
C LEU A 207 14.32 8.02 -2.34
N TYR A 208 14.07 9.05 -3.15
CA TYR A 208 15.11 9.93 -3.68
C TYR A 208 15.90 10.62 -2.55
N ASN A 209 15.18 11.17 -1.57
CA ASN A 209 15.82 11.77 -0.40
C ASN A 209 16.49 10.70 0.48
N LEU A 210 15.91 9.49 0.60
CA LEU A 210 16.52 8.38 1.35
C LEU A 210 17.87 8.01 0.73
N TRP A 211 17.95 7.95 -0.60
CA TRP A 211 19.21 7.69 -1.30
C TRP A 211 20.22 8.81 -1.08
N LYS A 212 19.83 10.08 -1.16
CA LYS A 212 20.70 11.23 -0.88
C LYS A 212 21.20 11.25 0.56
N GLU A 213 20.31 11.02 1.53
CA GLU A 213 20.55 11.12 2.97
C GLU A 213 21.03 9.79 3.58
N ARG A 214 21.24 8.75 2.75
CA ARG A 214 21.53 7.37 3.19
C ARG A 214 22.68 7.26 4.19
N ARG A 215 23.74 8.05 3.99
CA ARG A 215 24.93 8.03 4.88
C ARG A 215 24.59 8.57 6.26
N ALA A 216 23.86 9.69 6.33
CA ALA A 216 23.42 10.29 7.58
C ALA A 216 22.43 9.39 8.32
N ILE A 217 21.46 8.81 7.60
CA ILE A 217 20.49 7.87 8.19
C ILE A 217 21.20 6.61 8.68
N ARG A 218 22.09 6.00 7.88
CA ARG A 218 22.83 4.79 8.27
C ARG A 218 23.73 5.04 9.49
N ALA A 219 24.33 6.22 9.62
CA ALA A 219 25.15 6.57 10.77
C ALA A 219 24.39 6.47 12.11
N THR A 220 23.05 6.64 12.10
CA THR A 220 22.21 6.46 13.29
C THR A 220 22.03 4.99 13.70
N TYR A 221 22.48 4.04 12.88
CA TYR A 221 22.40 2.59 13.11
C TYR A 221 23.77 1.91 13.28
N VAL A 222 24.84 2.69 13.41
CA VAL A 222 26.19 2.18 13.69
C VAL A 222 26.51 2.43 15.16
N VAL A 223 26.84 1.37 15.90
CA VAL A 223 27.41 1.49 17.24
C VAL A 223 28.84 1.96 17.07
N ARG A 224 29.14 3.21 17.47
CA ARG A 224 30.53 3.64 17.59
C ARG A 224 31.08 3.04 18.88
N PRO A 225 32.25 2.38 18.87
CA PRO A 225 32.98 2.10 20.10
C PRO A 225 33.16 3.42 20.84
N ALA A 226 32.96 3.43 22.16
CA ALA A 226 33.34 4.59 22.96
C ALA A 226 34.82 4.90 22.67
N PRO A 227 35.21 6.18 22.53
CA PRO A 227 36.63 6.50 22.48
C PRO A 227 37.27 5.88 23.73
N VAL A 228 38.25 5.00 23.53
CA VAL A 228 39.09 4.54 24.62
C VAL A 228 39.73 5.81 25.16
N LEU A 229 39.31 6.24 26.35
CA LEU A 229 40.06 7.20 27.13
C LEU A 229 41.39 6.49 27.41
N SER A 230 42.39 6.72 26.56
CA SER A 230 43.74 6.31 26.89
C SER A 230 44.07 7.04 28.19
N GLU A 231 44.23 6.29 29.28
CA GLU A 231 44.88 6.76 30.47
C GLU A 231 46.29 7.23 30.08
N GLN A 232 46.40 8.48 29.65
CA GLN A 232 47.63 9.25 29.77
C GLN A 232 47.65 9.79 31.20
N ALA A 233 47.88 8.87 32.14
CA ALA A 233 48.21 9.16 33.52
C ALA A 233 49.23 8.12 33.99
N ALA A 234 50.48 8.31 33.59
CA ALA A 234 51.68 7.86 34.28
C ALA A 234 52.87 8.67 33.75
#